data_AF-A0A1Y3MLS1-F1
#
_entry.id   AF-A0A1Y3MLS1-F1
#
_cell.length_a   1.000
_cell.length_b   1.000
_cell.length_c   1.000
_cell.angle_alpha   90.00
_cell.angle_beta   90.00
_cell.angle_gamma   90.00
#
_symmetry.space_group_name_H-M   'P 1'
#
loop_
_entity.id
_entity.type
_entity.pdbx_description
1 polymer ?
#
loop_
_entity_poly.entity_id
_entity_poly.type
_entity_poly.pdbx_seq_one_letter_code
_entity_poly.pdbx_strand_id
1 'polypeptide(L)'
;MSAISDSYESYFVIDNSEFNNMNILGYLFSDNSIYWINNVKINNITTNAKTLFHFNNQKPIYNDWRYSNMVEINHLSVNKIKCTGDESDSSLILFDTMDIKQSLVMNDITVQNSSLNGPLIKIKGQASNFTLENSYFKNIVTYGPIIENKSKSKVIINNTVFDSNTNEDKNECGCIQFNKDIDITITNSKFNNNRTKRSNAGAVLENNTFIENRGLNGGAIYFKEGIINNDGENGKIVIRNNIFNKNIADKFGGAIYSEYSKLYLAEAENNKITENKASIMGGGVYTPYSVNLTMFNLKSEELKDNTVDNYLNNRESYPAYIKLNINTDNLITVTTGELFPMNFSLYNYYDDIFVDKSKYYSMILLKVVLVSEEDVNHIFSKVNGNVGSFND
;
A
#
# COMPACT_ATOMS: atom_id res chain seq x y z
N MET A 1 18.60 5.88 28.69
CA MET A 1 19.34 4.84 29.41
C MET A 1 18.60 3.54 29.22
N SER A 2 19.32 2.47 28.88
CA SER A 2 18.72 1.13 28.73
C SER A 2 18.31 0.57 30.10
N ALA A 3 17.27 -0.25 30.14
CA ALA A 3 16.79 -0.88 31.36
C ALA A 3 17.63 -2.12 31.74
N ILE A 4 18.23 -2.81 30.76
CA ILE A 4 19.04 -4.00 31.01
C ILE A 4 20.50 -3.75 30.64
N SER A 5 20.78 -3.34 29.41
CA SER A 5 22.16 -3.07 28.97
C SER A 5 22.23 -2.06 27.82
N ASP A 6 23.21 -1.18 27.90
CA ASP A 6 23.67 -0.21 26.90
C ASP A 6 25.12 -0.49 26.47
N SER A 7 25.56 -1.75 26.56
CA SER A 7 26.93 -2.11 26.16
C SER A 7 27.10 -1.96 24.65
N TYR A 8 28.16 -1.23 24.29
CA TYR A 8 28.55 -0.92 22.92
C TYR A 8 29.50 -1.99 22.36
N GLU A 9 29.40 -2.29 21.06
CA GLU A 9 30.20 -3.29 20.34
C GLU A 9 30.22 -4.67 21.01
N SER A 10 29.07 -5.07 21.54
CA SER A 10 28.89 -6.31 22.28
C SER A 10 28.12 -7.36 21.48
N TYR A 11 28.22 -8.61 21.92
CA TYR A 11 27.42 -9.73 21.43
C TYR A 11 26.42 -10.14 22.51
N PHE A 12 25.14 -9.89 22.26
CA PHE A 12 24.06 -10.24 23.18
C PHE A 12 23.39 -11.54 22.75
N VAL A 13 23.35 -12.48 23.69
CA VAL A 13 22.54 -13.70 23.61
C VAL A 13 21.44 -13.62 24.64
N ILE A 14 20.20 -13.55 24.18
CA ILE A 14 19.01 -13.53 25.05
C ILE A 14 18.23 -14.79 24.71
N ASP A 15 18.40 -15.82 25.52
CA ASP A 15 17.82 -17.14 25.28
C ASP A 15 16.93 -17.56 26.46
N ASN A 16 15.82 -18.24 26.17
CA ASN A 16 14.93 -18.84 27.17
C ASN A 16 14.52 -17.86 28.29
N SER A 17 14.20 -16.63 27.92
CA SER A 17 14.04 -15.51 28.86
C SER A 17 12.61 -14.95 28.87
N GLU A 18 12.20 -14.36 29.99
CA GLU A 18 10.87 -13.77 30.15
C GLU A 18 10.94 -12.39 30.81
N PHE A 19 10.26 -11.42 30.20
CA PHE A 19 10.20 -10.02 30.60
C PHE A 19 8.76 -9.62 30.88
N ASN A 20 8.43 -9.34 32.15
CA ASN A 20 7.05 -9.18 32.59
C ASN A 20 6.82 -7.94 33.46
N ASN A 21 5.67 -7.29 33.28
CA ASN A 21 5.13 -6.28 34.20
C ASN A 21 6.09 -5.11 34.46
N MET A 22 6.71 -4.60 33.39
CA MET A 22 7.68 -3.52 33.50
C MET A 22 7.10 -2.20 33.02
N ASN A 23 7.43 -1.11 33.72
CA ASN A 23 7.21 0.25 33.27
C ASN A 23 8.57 0.94 33.18
N ILE A 24 9.10 1.06 31.97
CA ILE A 24 10.47 1.53 31.74
C ILE A 24 10.47 2.89 31.03
N LEU A 25 11.43 3.73 31.39
CA LEU A 25 11.62 5.04 30.75
C LEU A 25 12.52 4.97 29.50
N GLY A 26 13.07 3.79 29.21
CA GLY A 26 14.11 3.56 28.21
C GLY A 26 13.86 2.32 27.36
N TYR A 27 14.89 1.93 26.62
CA TYR A 27 14.94 0.67 25.85
C TYR A 27 15.15 -0.51 26.80
N LEU A 28 14.84 -1.75 26.37
CA LEU A 28 15.36 -2.93 27.08
C LEU A 28 16.84 -3.13 26.78
N PHE A 29 17.19 -2.98 25.51
CA PHE A 29 18.54 -3.05 24.99
C PHE A 29 18.73 -1.92 23.98
N SER A 30 19.88 -1.27 24.04
CA SER A 30 20.27 -0.24 23.08
C SER A 30 21.74 -0.39 22.73
N ASP A 31 22.14 0.28 21.64
CA ASP A 31 23.50 0.42 21.11
C ASP A 31 23.90 -0.56 20.00
N ASN A 32 25.03 -0.21 19.38
CA ASN A 32 25.69 -0.90 18.28
C ASN A 32 26.27 -2.22 18.72
N SER A 33 25.46 -3.26 18.61
CA SER A 33 25.78 -4.60 19.10
C SER A 33 25.06 -5.64 18.25
N ILE A 34 25.55 -6.87 18.28
CA ILE A 34 24.93 -8.00 17.60
C ILE A 34 23.96 -8.65 18.59
N TYR A 35 22.77 -8.99 18.11
CA TYR A 35 21.71 -9.55 18.94
C TYR A 35 21.23 -10.88 18.38
N TRP A 36 21.27 -11.90 19.23
CA TRP A 36 20.62 -13.18 19.03
C TRP A 36 19.57 -13.37 20.13
N ILE A 37 18.30 -13.36 19.72
CA ILE A 37 17.15 -13.47 20.62
C ILE A 37 16.43 -14.77 20.29
N ASN A 38 16.30 -15.67 21.27
CA ASN A 38 15.71 -16.98 21.05
C ASN A 38 14.79 -17.40 22.20
N ASN A 39 13.58 -17.87 21.87
CA ASN A 39 12.59 -18.32 22.86
C ASN A 39 12.37 -17.29 23.99
N VAL A 40 12.00 -16.08 23.61
CA VAL A 40 11.79 -14.97 24.54
C VAL A 40 10.31 -14.63 24.65
N LYS A 41 9.85 -14.40 25.89
CA LYS A 41 8.50 -13.94 26.18
C LYS A 41 8.52 -12.53 26.75
N ILE A 42 7.66 -11.67 26.23
CA ILE A 42 7.53 -10.29 26.65
C ILE A 42 6.06 -10.02 26.89
N ASN A 43 5.69 -9.68 28.12
CA ASN A 43 4.29 -9.48 28.45
C ASN A 43 4.08 -8.32 29.42
N ASN A 44 3.06 -7.50 29.11
CA ASN A 44 2.65 -6.38 29.95
C ASN A 44 3.80 -5.39 30.23
N ILE A 45 4.42 -4.85 29.17
CA ILE A 45 5.42 -3.79 29.27
C ILE A 45 4.83 -2.48 28.78
N THR A 46 5.01 -1.43 29.56
CA THR A 46 4.82 -0.04 29.10
C THR A 46 6.17 0.65 29.03
N THR A 47 6.41 1.36 27.93
CA THR A 47 7.58 2.23 27.78
C THR A 47 7.16 3.56 27.18
N ASN A 48 7.75 4.66 27.66
CA ASN A 48 7.66 5.97 27.02
C ASN A 48 8.89 6.27 26.15
N ALA A 49 9.79 5.30 25.98
CA ALA A 49 10.94 5.42 25.11
C ALA A 49 10.54 5.42 23.63
N LYS A 50 11.50 5.80 22.78
CA LYS A 50 11.35 5.70 21.32
C LYS A 50 11.20 4.26 20.86
N THR A 51 11.80 3.28 21.49
CA THR A 51 11.56 1.88 21.09
C THR A 51 11.78 0.93 22.25
N LEU A 52 11.33 -0.32 22.13
CA LEU A 52 11.66 -1.35 23.12
C LEU A 52 13.02 -1.98 22.79
N PHE A 53 13.22 -2.35 21.53
CA PHE A 53 14.47 -2.88 21.00
C PHE A 53 15.06 -1.91 19.98
N HIS A 54 16.20 -1.30 20.32
CA HIS A 54 16.91 -0.43 19.40
C HIS A 54 18.18 -1.13 18.88
N PHE A 55 18.13 -1.57 17.63
CA PHE A 55 19.26 -2.14 16.93
C PHE A 55 19.89 -1.07 16.04
N ASN A 56 20.93 -0.43 16.55
CA ASN A 56 21.63 0.65 15.87
C ASN A 56 23.04 0.21 15.48
N ASN A 57 23.20 -0.36 14.31
CA ASN A 57 24.44 -1.03 13.98
C ASN A 57 25.34 -0.14 13.11
N GLN A 58 26.49 0.26 13.66
CA GLN A 58 27.59 0.86 12.91
C GLN A 58 28.59 -0.23 12.51
N LYS A 59 29.48 0.12 11.58
CA LYS A 59 30.46 -0.82 11.01
C LYS A 59 31.24 -1.51 12.14
N PRO A 60 31.22 -2.86 12.25
CA PRO A 60 31.95 -3.55 13.29
C PRO A 60 33.45 -3.27 13.11
N ILE A 61 34.14 -2.96 14.21
CA ILE A 61 35.59 -2.71 14.20
C ILE A 61 36.36 -3.97 13.80
N TYR A 62 35.79 -5.15 14.03
CA TYR A 62 36.38 -6.43 13.66
C TYR A 62 35.95 -6.85 12.25
N ASN A 63 36.91 -6.92 11.32
CA ASN A 63 36.75 -7.45 9.95
C ASN A 63 36.48 -8.97 9.89
N ASP A 64 35.95 -9.58 10.94
CA ASP A 64 35.63 -11.00 10.95
C ASP A 64 34.23 -11.21 10.34
N TRP A 65 34.22 -11.78 9.14
CA TRP A 65 33.03 -12.08 8.34
C TRP A 65 32.00 -12.95 9.09
N ARG A 66 32.40 -13.65 10.15
CA ARG A 66 31.50 -14.46 11.00
C ARG A 66 30.53 -13.61 11.82
N TYR A 67 30.85 -12.32 12.03
CA TYR A 67 30.00 -11.34 12.70
C TYR A 67 29.37 -10.38 11.70
N SER A 68 28.85 -10.94 10.60
CA SER A 68 28.07 -10.15 9.65
C SER A 68 26.93 -9.45 10.38
N ASN A 69 26.70 -8.16 10.07
CA ASN A 69 25.74 -7.27 10.73
C ASN A 69 24.32 -7.82 10.63
N MET A 70 23.98 -8.74 11.54
CA MET A 70 22.74 -9.49 11.55
C MET A 70 22.12 -9.42 12.93
N VAL A 71 20.84 -9.08 12.97
CA VAL A 71 19.99 -9.27 14.13
C VAL A 71 19.08 -10.45 13.83
N GLU A 72 19.10 -11.44 14.71
CA GLU A 72 18.29 -12.65 14.56
C GLU A 72 17.38 -12.82 15.77
N ILE A 73 16.08 -12.97 15.49
CA ILE A 73 15.02 -13.12 16.48
C ILE A 73 14.22 -14.35 16.12
N ASN A 74 14.22 -15.34 17.02
CA ASN A 74 13.51 -16.60 16.86
C ASN A 74 12.58 -16.85 18.03
N HIS A 75 11.38 -17.36 17.77
CA HIS A 75 10.43 -17.79 18.80
C HIS A 75 10.12 -16.69 19.83
N LEU A 76 9.85 -15.47 19.35
CA LEU A 76 9.53 -14.33 20.20
C LEU A 76 8.02 -14.22 20.37
N SER A 77 7.55 -14.25 21.62
CA SER A 77 6.14 -14.05 21.97
C SER A 77 5.95 -12.74 22.74
N VAL A 78 5.21 -11.81 22.15
CA VAL A 78 4.96 -10.46 22.67
C VAL A 78 3.47 -10.25 22.90
N ASN A 79 3.08 -9.80 24.09
CA ASN A 79 1.68 -9.54 24.41
C ASN A 79 1.52 -8.30 25.29
N LYS A 80 0.49 -7.50 25.02
CA LYS A 80 0.15 -6.31 25.84
C LYS A 80 1.32 -5.34 26.00
N ILE A 81 1.98 -4.98 24.90
CA ILE A 81 3.00 -3.93 24.91
C ILE A 81 2.36 -2.58 24.63
N LYS A 82 2.80 -1.58 25.38
CA LYS A 82 2.42 -0.18 25.16
C LYS A 82 3.67 0.69 24.98
N CYS A 83 3.90 1.18 23.77
CA CYS A 83 4.96 2.16 23.50
C CYS A 83 4.31 3.55 23.32
N THR A 84 4.50 4.45 24.28
CA THR A 84 3.88 5.79 24.32
C THR A 84 4.87 6.91 24.04
N GLY A 85 5.98 6.62 23.37
CA GLY A 85 6.95 7.63 22.94
C GLY A 85 6.39 8.55 21.86
N ASP A 86 7.24 9.39 21.28
CA ASP A 86 6.85 10.30 20.19
C ASP A 86 6.28 9.54 18.99
N GLU A 87 5.27 10.12 18.34
CA GLU A 87 4.43 9.47 17.31
C GLU A 87 5.27 8.81 16.20
N SER A 88 6.23 9.52 15.62
CA SER A 88 6.99 8.96 14.50
C SER A 88 8.07 7.95 14.90
N ASP A 89 8.51 7.91 16.16
CA ASP A 89 9.66 7.12 16.57
C ASP A 89 9.30 5.91 17.43
N SER A 90 8.14 5.93 18.10
CA SER A 90 7.71 4.89 19.04
C SER A 90 7.51 3.53 18.36
N SER A 91 8.28 2.52 18.73
CA SER A 91 8.22 1.19 18.12
C SER A 91 8.49 0.04 19.10
N LEU A 92 8.18 -1.20 18.70
CA LEU A 92 8.66 -2.39 19.40
C LEU A 92 10.11 -2.65 18.98
N ILE A 93 10.37 -2.63 17.67
CA ILE A 93 11.69 -2.83 17.08
C ILE A 93 12.02 -1.63 16.19
N LEU A 94 13.14 -0.98 16.46
CA LEU A 94 13.80 -0.05 15.55
C LEU A 94 15.09 -0.69 15.04
N PHE A 95 15.12 -1.01 13.75
CA PHE A 95 16.30 -1.49 13.04
C PHE A 95 16.87 -0.37 12.17
N ASP A 96 17.96 0.24 12.65
CA ASP A 96 18.65 1.34 11.99
C ASP A 96 19.97 0.83 11.40
N THR A 97 20.02 0.73 10.08
CA THR A 97 21.22 0.26 9.37
C THR A 97 22.24 1.37 9.13
N MET A 98 21.90 2.62 9.43
CA MET A 98 22.71 3.80 9.12
C MET A 98 23.23 3.75 7.67
N ASP A 99 24.55 3.76 7.46
CA ASP A 99 25.21 3.79 6.13
C ASP A 99 25.72 2.42 5.67
N ILE A 100 25.36 1.33 6.35
CA ILE A 100 25.84 -0.02 6.00
C ILE A 100 24.67 -0.96 5.73
N LYS A 101 24.85 -1.89 4.80
CA LYS A 101 23.84 -2.91 4.51
C LYS A 101 23.84 -3.97 5.62
N GLN A 102 22.66 -4.30 6.14
CA GLN A 102 22.51 -5.26 7.24
C GLN A 102 21.27 -6.12 7.12
N SER A 103 21.21 -7.20 7.90
CA SER A 103 20.10 -8.14 7.88
C SER A 103 19.34 -8.18 9.20
N LEU A 104 18.02 -8.07 9.14
CA LEU A 104 17.12 -8.41 10.24
C LEU A 104 16.35 -9.67 9.84
N VAL A 105 16.53 -10.75 10.60
CA VAL A 105 15.87 -12.04 10.39
C VAL A 105 14.98 -12.33 11.59
N MET A 106 13.70 -12.55 11.30
CA MET A 106 12.65 -12.76 12.29
C MET A 106 11.84 -14.01 11.92
N ASN A 107 11.84 -15.03 12.78
CA ASN A 107 11.14 -16.27 12.53
C ASN A 107 10.32 -16.72 13.75
N ASP A 108 9.10 -17.18 13.50
CA ASP A 108 8.14 -17.60 14.53
C ASP A 108 7.91 -16.50 15.59
N ILE A 109 7.49 -15.33 15.11
CA ILE A 109 7.21 -14.17 15.95
C ILE A 109 5.71 -14.05 16.15
N THR A 110 5.28 -13.98 17.41
CA THR A 110 3.89 -13.69 17.76
C THR A 110 3.81 -12.37 18.49
N VAL A 111 3.03 -11.41 17.98
CA VAL A 111 2.75 -10.14 18.65
C VAL A 111 1.25 -9.92 18.76
N GLN A 112 0.76 -9.69 19.98
CA GLN A 112 -0.67 -9.58 20.25
C GLN A 112 -1.04 -8.44 21.18
N ASN A 113 -2.25 -7.90 20.98
CA ASN A 113 -2.93 -6.97 21.91
C ASN A 113 -2.06 -5.77 22.33
N SER A 114 -1.30 -5.21 21.40
CA SER A 114 -0.30 -4.19 21.68
C SER A 114 -0.70 -2.85 21.05
N SER A 115 -0.26 -1.75 21.66
CA SER A 115 -0.55 -0.40 21.19
C SER A 115 0.70 0.46 21.14
N LEU A 116 0.99 1.08 20.01
CA LEU A 116 2.21 1.89 19.82
C LEU A 116 1.87 3.24 19.21
N ASN A 117 2.58 4.28 19.64
CA ASN A 117 2.46 5.61 19.07
C ASN A 117 3.12 5.74 17.69
N GLY A 118 3.84 4.72 17.21
CA GLY A 118 4.43 4.67 15.88
C GLY A 118 4.35 3.26 15.29
N PRO A 119 5.22 2.90 14.34
CA PRO A 119 5.25 1.56 13.76
C PRO A 119 5.58 0.45 14.76
N LEU A 120 5.06 -0.77 14.55
CA LEU A 120 5.51 -1.90 15.38
C LEU A 120 6.97 -2.25 15.10
N ILE A 121 7.31 -2.43 13.82
CA ILE A 121 8.66 -2.69 13.33
C ILE A 121 9.03 -1.55 12.38
N LYS A 122 10.07 -0.78 12.73
CA LYS A 122 10.58 0.32 11.92
C LYS A 122 11.98 -0.01 11.42
N ILE A 123 12.15 -0.02 10.10
CA ILE A 123 13.41 -0.26 9.40
C ILE A 123 13.82 1.03 8.69
N LYS A 124 15.02 1.53 8.97
CA LYS A 124 15.56 2.75 8.36
C LYS A 124 17.07 2.65 8.14
N GLY A 125 17.64 3.64 7.44
CA GLY A 125 19.02 3.65 6.97
C GLY A 125 19.14 3.61 5.44
N GLN A 126 20.34 3.32 4.95
CA GLN A 126 20.67 3.31 3.53
C GLN A 126 20.17 2.03 2.86
N ALA A 127 20.52 0.85 3.40
CA ALA A 127 20.17 -0.43 2.81
C ALA A 127 19.94 -1.55 3.82
N SER A 128 18.94 -2.41 3.58
CA SER A 128 18.66 -3.55 4.48
C SER A 128 18.24 -4.83 3.76
N ASN A 129 18.45 -5.97 4.41
CA ASN A 129 17.74 -7.22 4.12
C ASN A 129 16.80 -7.49 5.30
N PHE A 130 15.52 -7.65 5.04
CA PHE A 130 14.53 -7.96 6.07
C PHE A 130 13.83 -9.26 5.73
N THR A 131 13.85 -10.22 6.64
CA THR A 131 13.17 -11.52 6.48
C THR A 131 12.25 -11.75 7.67
N LEU A 132 10.99 -12.03 7.39
CA LEU A 132 9.95 -12.33 8.37
C LEU A 132 9.21 -13.61 7.96
N GLU A 133 9.29 -14.63 8.79
CA GLU A 133 8.74 -15.95 8.49
C GLU A 133 7.88 -16.50 9.62
N ASN A 134 6.86 -17.28 9.26
CA ASN A 134 6.05 -18.08 10.19
C ASN A 134 5.46 -17.28 11.36
N SER A 135 5.07 -16.02 11.12
CA SER A 135 4.77 -15.07 12.19
C SER A 135 3.29 -14.68 12.26
N TYR A 136 2.83 -14.22 13.43
CA TYR A 136 1.45 -13.83 13.70
C TYR A 136 1.33 -12.50 14.42
N PHE A 137 0.64 -11.53 13.81
CA PHE A 137 0.39 -10.19 14.33
C PHE A 137 -1.11 -9.98 14.50
N LYS A 138 -1.59 -9.83 15.75
CA LYS A 138 -3.02 -9.77 16.06
C LYS A 138 -3.39 -8.61 16.98
N ASN A 139 -4.49 -7.91 16.67
CA ASN A 139 -5.07 -6.87 17.54
C ASN A 139 -4.04 -5.81 17.93
N ILE A 140 -3.23 -5.36 16.98
CA ILE A 140 -2.22 -4.32 17.20
C ILE A 140 -2.81 -2.98 16.73
N VAL A 141 -2.70 -1.96 17.57
CA VAL A 141 -3.11 -0.59 17.25
C VAL A 141 -1.85 0.29 17.17
N THR A 142 -1.60 0.89 16.02
CA THR A 142 -0.43 1.75 15.80
C THR A 142 -0.84 3.11 15.27
N TYR A 143 -0.04 4.14 15.55
CA TYR A 143 -0.08 5.43 14.85
C TYR A 143 1.08 5.45 13.83
N GLY A 144 0.98 4.53 12.87
CA GLY A 144 2.00 4.22 11.87
C GLY A 144 1.76 2.80 11.32
N PRO A 145 2.46 2.36 10.26
CA PRO A 145 2.33 1.00 9.74
C PRO A 145 2.77 -0.06 10.77
N ILE A 146 2.22 -1.27 10.75
CA ILE A 146 2.76 -2.38 11.56
C ILE A 146 4.21 -2.64 11.17
N ILE A 147 4.51 -2.70 9.88
CA ILE A 147 5.88 -2.77 9.37
C ILE A 147 6.13 -1.56 8.50
N GLU A 148 7.10 -0.74 8.87
CA GLU A 148 7.57 0.38 8.07
C GLU A 148 9.02 0.12 7.61
N ASN A 149 9.25 0.16 6.30
CA ASN A 149 10.60 0.20 5.73
C ASN A 149 10.83 1.51 4.96
N LYS A 150 11.80 2.29 5.43
CA LYS A 150 12.29 3.54 4.84
C LYS A 150 13.67 3.38 4.16
N SER A 151 14.20 2.17 4.07
CA SER A 151 15.51 1.82 3.49
C SER A 151 15.37 1.18 2.10
N LYS A 152 16.39 1.31 1.23
CA LYS A 152 16.50 0.49 0.01
C LYS A 152 16.72 -0.96 0.42
N SER A 153 15.79 -1.86 0.13
CA SER A 153 15.79 -3.15 0.84
C SER A 153 15.48 -4.35 -0.04
N LYS A 154 16.00 -5.50 0.37
CA LYS A 154 15.41 -6.78 0.01
C LYS A 154 14.51 -7.22 1.16
N VAL A 155 13.23 -7.45 0.90
CA VAL A 155 12.24 -7.81 1.91
C VAL A 155 11.62 -9.16 1.54
N ILE A 156 11.62 -10.10 2.47
CA ILE A 156 10.96 -11.39 2.34
C ILE A 156 9.98 -11.53 3.50
N ILE A 157 8.71 -11.71 3.18
CA ILE A 157 7.66 -12.06 4.14
C ILE A 157 7.04 -13.37 3.66
N ASN A 158 7.09 -14.40 4.49
CA ASN A 158 6.55 -15.71 4.13
C ASN A 158 5.72 -16.29 5.27
N ASN A 159 4.61 -16.95 4.93
CA ASN A 159 3.76 -17.66 5.88
C ASN A 159 3.43 -16.81 7.13
N THR A 160 3.05 -15.55 6.91
CA THR A 160 2.78 -14.59 7.99
C THR A 160 1.32 -14.16 7.98
N VAL A 161 0.75 -13.99 9.17
CA VAL A 161 -0.66 -13.61 9.34
C VAL A 161 -0.76 -12.27 10.06
N PHE A 162 -1.46 -11.32 9.44
CA PHE A 162 -1.86 -10.03 10.00
C PHE A 162 -3.38 -10.05 10.18
N ASP A 163 -3.84 -10.07 11.43
CA ASP A 163 -5.24 -10.23 11.79
C ASP A 163 -5.73 -9.10 12.70
N SER A 164 -6.76 -8.38 12.25
CA SER A 164 -7.47 -7.38 13.07
C SER A 164 -6.54 -6.26 13.59
N ASN A 165 -5.55 -5.85 12.79
CA ASN A 165 -4.64 -4.76 13.13
C ASN A 165 -5.19 -3.42 12.62
N THR A 166 -4.85 -2.33 13.31
CA THR A 166 -5.31 -0.98 12.97
C THR A 166 -4.16 0.01 12.94
N ASN A 167 -3.99 0.70 11.81
CA ASN A 167 -3.17 1.90 11.70
C ASN A 167 -4.08 3.14 11.76
N GLU A 168 -3.95 3.93 12.83
CA GLU A 168 -4.72 5.13 13.14
C GLU A 168 -4.06 6.44 12.64
N ASP A 169 -2.86 6.38 12.04
CA ASP A 169 -2.19 7.57 11.50
C ASP A 169 -2.97 8.16 10.32
N LYS A 170 -3.06 9.50 10.24
CA LYS A 170 -3.81 10.20 9.18
C LYS A 170 -2.99 10.45 7.92
N ASN A 171 -1.67 10.37 8.03
CA ASN A 171 -0.66 10.73 7.04
C ASN A 171 0.08 9.49 6.53
N GLU A 172 0.47 8.58 7.43
CA GLU A 172 1.14 7.31 7.10
C GLU A 172 0.14 6.22 6.70
N CYS A 173 0.58 5.27 5.85
CA CYS A 173 -0.32 4.41 5.08
C CYS A 173 -0.07 2.92 5.32
N GLY A 174 -1.12 2.10 5.26
CA GLY A 174 -1.01 0.65 5.21
C GLY A 174 -0.79 -0.02 6.58
N CYS A 175 -1.00 -1.34 6.62
CA CYS A 175 -0.47 -2.17 7.70
C CYS A 175 0.99 -2.50 7.46
N ILE A 176 1.42 -2.57 6.21
CA ILE A 176 2.81 -2.71 5.82
C ILE A 176 3.11 -1.59 4.83
N GLN A 177 4.15 -0.81 5.09
CA GLN A 177 4.59 0.27 4.22
C GLN A 177 6.04 0.10 3.83
N PHE A 178 6.28 0.10 2.53
CA PHE A 178 7.59 -0.05 1.94
C PHE A 178 7.86 1.14 1.02
N ASN A 179 9.00 1.82 1.22
CA ASN A 179 9.37 3.05 0.50
C ASN A 179 10.77 2.91 -0.16
N LYS A 180 11.00 3.61 -1.30
CA LYS A 180 12.24 3.58 -2.13
C LYS A 180 12.35 2.35 -3.04
N ASP A 181 13.53 2.10 -3.60
CA ASP A 181 13.82 0.90 -4.40
C ASP A 181 13.80 -0.33 -3.47
N ILE A 182 12.82 -1.21 -3.63
CA ILE A 182 12.71 -2.40 -2.79
C ILE A 182 12.40 -3.61 -3.67
N ASP A 183 13.17 -4.68 -3.45
CA ASP A 183 12.86 -6.03 -3.90
C ASP A 183 12.05 -6.71 -2.79
N ILE A 184 10.73 -6.75 -2.93
CA ILE A 184 9.82 -7.28 -1.91
C ILE A 184 9.19 -8.56 -2.43
N THR A 185 9.25 -9.62 -1.63
CA THR A 185 8.53 -10.87 -1.86
C THR A 185 7.65 -11.16 -0.66
N ILE A 186 6.33 -11.20 -0.86
CA ILE A 186 5.33 -11.63 0.14
C ILE A 186 4.65 -12.88 -0.39
N THR A 187 4.76 -13.99 0.35
CA THR A 187 4.21 -15.27 -0.07
C THR A 187 3.44 -15.97 1.04
N ASN A 188 2.43 -16.75 0.65
CA ASN A 188 1.65 -17.62 1.54
C ASN A 188 1.11 -16.90 2.79
N SER A 189 0.87 -15.59 2.70
CA SER A 189 0.54 -14.73 3.84
C SER A 189 -0.94 -14.34 3.84
N LYS A 190 -1.47 -14.03 5.02
CA LYS A 190 -2.89 -13.69 5.20
C LYS A 190 -3.04 -12.34 5.86
N PHE A 191 -3.91 -11.51 5.30
CA PHE A 191 -4.28 -10.19 5.79
C PHE A 191 -5.79 -10.18 6.00
N ASN A 192 -6.22 -10.28 7.25
CA ASN A 192 -7.63 -10.40 7.61
C ASN A 192 -8.05 -9.23 8.49
N ASN A 193 -9.17 -8.59 8.14
CA ASN A 193 -9.82 -7.59 8.98
C ASN A 193 -8.90 -6.44 9.43
N ASN A 194 -7.89 -6.10 8.63
CA ASN A 194 -6.99 -5.01 8.97
C ASN A 194 -7.58 -3.68 8.51
N ARG A 195 -7.40 -2.63 9.32
CA ARG A 195 -7.92 -1.30 9.05
C ARG A 195 -6.80 -0.27 8.97
N THR A 196 -6.85 0.55 7.94
CA THR A 196 -5.89 1.65 7.74
C THR A 196 -6.66 2.90 7.37
N LYS A 197 -6.26 4.06 7.90
CA LYS A 197 -6.86 5.34 7.49
C LYS A 197 -6.40 5.79 6.10
N ARG A 198 -5.28 5.26 5.60
CA ARG A 198 -4.81 5.36 4.22
C ARG A 198 -4.15 4.03 3.82
N SER A 199 -4.39 3.56 2.60
CA SER A 199 -3.84 2.30 2.04
C SER A 199 -2.45 2.51 1.46
N ASN A 200 -1.54 1.53 1.57
CA ASN A 200 -0.34 1.29 0.72
C ASN A 200 0.15 -0.16 0.90
N ALA A 201 0.60 -0.78 -0.19
CA ALA A 201 1.71 -1.75 -0.28
C ALA A 201 1.85 -2.18 -1.75
N GLY A 202 3.06 -2.44 -2.25
CA GLY A 202 3.28 -3.01 -3.58
C GLY A 202 4.60 -3.78 -3.64
N ALA A 203 4.55 -5.03 -4.11
CA ALA A 203 5.61 -6.05 -3.99
C ALA A 203 5.41 -7.19 -5.00
N VAL A 204 6.36 -8.16 -5.07
CA VAL A 204 6.06 -9.53 -5.52
C VAL A 204 5.11 -10.17 -4.50
N LEU A 205 3.93 -10.58 -4.96
CA LEU A 205 2.83 -11.11 -4.17
C LEU A 205 2.39 -12.43 -4.78
N GLU A 206 2.69 -13.56 -4.12
CA GLU A 206 2.26 -14.87 -4.61
C GLU A 206 1.53 -15.68 -3.53
N ASN A 207 0.36 -16.24 -3.88
CA ASN A 207 -0.42 -17.11 -2.99
C ASN A 207 -0.85 -16.43 -1.67
N ASN A 208 -1.16 -15.13 -1.70
CA ASN A 208 -1.63 -14.41 -0.51
C ASN A 208 -3.15 -14.29 -0.48
N THR A 209 -3.69 -14.05 0.72
CA THR A 209 -5.13 -13.86 0.94
C THR A 209 -5.38 -12.55 1.68
N PHE A 210 -6.21 -11.69 1.11
CA PHE A 210 -6.64 -10.40 1.65
C PHE A 210 -8.16 -10.42 1.83
N ILE A 211 -8.62 -10.57 3.07
CA ILE A 211 -10.04 -10.68 3.41
C ILE A 211 -10.48 -9.54 4.33
N GLU A 212 -11.56 -8.86 3.97
CA GLU A 212 -12.24 -7.88 4.83
C GLU A 212 -11.31 -6.74 5.32
N ASN A 213 -10.26 -6.42 4.56
CA ASN A 213 -9.39 -5.28 4.87
C ASN A 213 -10.06 -3.97 4.47
N ARG A 214 -9.71 -2.89 5.16
CA ARG A 214 -10.28 -1.56 4.96
C ARG A 214 -9.21 -0.49 4.80
N GLY A 215 -9.32 0.29 3.73
CA GLY A 215 -8.41 1.39 3.40
C GLY A 215 -9.13 2.63 2.87
N LEU A 216 -8.40 3.73 2.70
CA LEU A 216 -8.95 4.93 2.06
C LEU A 216 -9.14 4.71 0.56
N ASN A 217 -8.04 4.39 -0.12
CA ASN A 217 -8.05 3.81 -1.45
C ASN A 217 -7.68 2.33 -1.28
N GLY A 218 -7.68 1.52 -2.33
CA GLY A 218 -7.04 0.19 -2.32
C GLY A 218 -7.29 -0.61 -1.05
N GLY A 219 -8.50 -1.12 -0.84
CA GLY A 219 -8.89 -1.71 0.44
C GLY A 219 -7.97 -2.82 0.94
N ALA A 220 -7.29 -3.52 0.02
CA ALA A 220 -6.17 -4.41 0.32
C ALA A 220 -4.81 -3.81 -0.06
N ILE A 221 -4.66 -3.30 -1.29
CA ILE A 221 -3.37 -2.93 -1.88
C ILE A 221 -3.48 -1.57 -2.53
N TYR A 222 -2.44 -0.75 -2.33
CA TYR A 222 -2.28 0.51 -3.04
C TYR A 222 -0.84 0.67 -3.54
N PHE A 223 -0.72 0.85 -4.85
CA PHE A 223 0.54 1.12 -5.54
C PHE A 223 0.68 2.62 -5.79
N LYS A 224 1.65 3.24 -5.12
CA LYS A 224 1.95 4.67 -5.27
C LYS A 224 3.05 4.90 -6.29
N GLU A 225 3.00 6.03 -6.99
CA GLU A 225 4.16 6.53 -7.70
C GLU A 225 5.25 6.95 -6.70
N GLY A 226 6.48 6.46 -6.92
CA GLY A 226 7.65 6.84 -6.13
C GLY A 226 8.35 8.07 -6.71
N ILE A 227 9.39 8.54 -6.02
CA ILE A 227 10.33 9.50 -6.61
C ILE A 227 11.17 8.71 -7.63
N ILE A 228 10.99 8.98 -8.92
CA ILE A 228 11.74 8.34 -9.99
C ILE A 228 13.21 8.80 -9.90
N ASN A 229 14.09 7.93 -9.42
CA ASN A 229 15.51 8.06 -9.69
C ASN A 229 15.76 7.45 -11.08
N ASN A 230 16.46 8.17 -11.95
CA ASN A 230 16.69 7.82 -13.36
C ASN A 230 17.59 6.58 -13.57
N ASP A 231 17.79 5.75 -12.55
CA ASP A 231 18.57 4.53 -12.65
C ASP A 231 17.68 3.48 -13.35
N GLY A 232 18.05 3.09 -14.56
CA GLY A 232 17.27 2.28 -15.49
C GLY A 232 16.94 0.83 -15.05
N GLU A 233 17.00 0.51 -13.77
CA GLU A 233 16.57 -0.77 -13.23
C GLU A 233 15.06 -0.73 -12.95
N ASN A 234 14.27 -1.28 -13.87
CA ASN A 234 12.86 -1.56 -13.60
C ASN A 234 12.77 -2.75 -12.65
N GLY A 235 12.36 -2.49 -11.40
CA GLY A 235 12.03 -3.56 -10.45
C GLY A 235 10.93 -4.48 -11.02
N LYS A 236 11.09 -5.79 -10.81
CA LYS A 236 10.12 -6.79 -11.26
C LYS A 236 8.96 -6.85 -10.26
N ILE A 237 7.73 -6.58 -10.71
CA ILE A 237 6.51 -6.80 -9.93
C ILE A 237 5.85 -8.08 -10.42
N VAL A 238 5.47 -8.95 -9.50
CA VAL A 238 4.77 -10.22 -9.78
C VAL A 238 3.57 -10.32 -8.86
N ILE A 239 2.38 -10.60 -9.39
CA ILE A 239 1.13 -10.69 -8.62
C ILE A 239 0.40 -11.95 -9.06
N ARG A 240 0.60 -13.07 -8.37
CA ARG A 240 0.07 -14.38 -8.80
C ARG A 240 -0.76 -15.07 -7.73
N ASN A 241 -1.83 -15.72 -8.16
CA ASN A 241 -2.62 -16.63 -7.32
C ASN A 241 -3.09 -15.98 -5.99
N ASN A 242 -3.34 -14.67 -5.98
CA ASN A 242 -3.81 -13.98 -4.78
C ASN A 242 -5.34 -13.96 -4.73
N ILE A 243 -5.89 -13.95 -3.52
CA ILE A 243 -7.32 -13.80 -3.27
C ILE A 243 -7.58 -12.47 -2.58
N PHE A 244 -8.38 -11.61 -3.21
CA PHE A 244 -8.88 -10.35 -2.68
C PHE A 244 -10.38 -10.45 -2.53
N ASN A 245 -10.85 -10.63 -1.29
CA ASN A 245 -12.26 -10.87 -1.02
C ASN A 245 -12.82 -9.90 0.02
N LYS A 246 -13.95 -9.27 -0.29
CA LYS A 246 -14.69 -8.40 0.65
C LYS A 246 -13.88 -7.24 1.24
N ASN A 247 -12.83 -6.79 0.56
CA ASN A 247 -12.08 -5.62 0.98
C ASN A 247 -12.88 -4.35 0.68
N ILE A 248 -12.66 -3.30 1.48
CA ILE A 248 -13.46 -2.07 1.45
C ILE A 248 -12.53 -0.86 1.31
N ALA A 249 -12.79 -0.01 0.32
CA ALA A 249 -12.20 1.31 0.18
C ALA A 249 -13.21 2.41 0.48
N ASP A 250 -12.81 3.39 1.30
CA ASP A 250 -13.63 4.59 1.57
C ASP A 250 -13.74 5.51 0.34
N LYS A 251 -12.85 5.38 -0.64
CA LYS A 251 -12.87 6.15 -1.89
C LYS A 251 -12.77 5.24 -3.10
N PHE A 252 -11.58 4.79 -3.45
CA PHE A 252 -11.30 4.21 -4.76
C PHE A 252 -10.64 2.83 -4.67
N GLY A 253 -11.02 1.87 -5.52
CA GLY A 253 -10.34 0.58 -5.62
C GLY A 253 -10.60 -0.31 -4.41
N GLY A 254 -11.75 -0.99 -4.35
CA GLY A 254 -12.12 -1.77 -3.16
C GLY A 254 -11.12 -2.85 -2.78
N ALA A 255 -10.45 -3.47 -3.74
CA ALA A 255 -9.28 -4.32 -3.50
C ALA A 255 -7.97 -3.58 -3.80
N ILE A 256 -7.79 -3.15 -5.06
CA ILE A 256 -6.52 -2.62 -5.57
C ILE A 256 -6.73 -1.21 -6.10
N TYR A 257 -5.86 -0.30 -5.67
CA TYR A 257 -5.68 1.00 -6.30
C TYR A 257 -4.25 1.11 -6.82
N SER A 258 -4.08 1.71 -7.99
CA SER A 258 -2.74 2.02 -8.48
C SER A 258 -2.67 3.35 -9.18
N GLU A 259 -1.64 4.14 -8.87
CA GLU A 259 -1.18 5.28 -9.65
C GLU A 259 0.26 5.08 -10.15
N TYR A 260 0.83 3.89 -9.94
CA TYR A 260 2.22 3.57 -10.30
C TYR A 260 2.36 3.31 -11.81
N SER A 261 3.01 4.23 -12.51
CA SER A 261 3.16 4.32 -13.97
C SER A 261 3.88 3.15 -14.65
N LYS A 262 4.49 2.24 -13.88
CA LYS A 262 5.16 1.04 -14.42
C LYS A 262 4.43 -0.26 -14.05
N LEU A 263 3.23 -0.18 -13.46
CA LEU A 263 2.51 -1.40 -13.06
C LEU A 263 2.10 -2.27 -14.25
N TYR A 264 1.99 -1.70 -15.46
CA TYR A 264 1.75 -2.46 -16.69
C TYR A 264 2.83 -3.50 -17.02
N LEU A 265 4.04 -3.35 -16.47
CA LEU A 265 5.14 -4.32 -16.62
C LEU A 265 5.03 -5.50 -15.65
N ALA A 266 4.06 -5.48 -14.72
CA ALA A 266 3.92 -6.54 -13.74
C ALA A 266 3.47 -7.85 -14.39
N GLU A 267 4.06 -8.96 -13.94
CA GLU A 267 3.57 -10.30 -14.25
C GLU A 267 2.40 -10.61 -13.33
N ALA A 268 1.17 -10.50 -13.83
CA ALA A 268 -0.04 -10.83 -13.09
C ALA A 268 -0.78 -12.01 -13.72
N GLU A 269 -1.17 -12.99 -12.90
CA GLU A 269 -1.98 -14.12 -13.33
C GLU A 269 -2.77 -14.77 -12.19
N ASN A 270 -3.95 -15.30 -12.51
CA ASN A 270 -4.76 -16.16 -11.65
C ASN A 270 -5.14 -15.52 -10.29
N ASN A 271 -5.27 -14.20 -10.22
CA ASN A 271 -5.79 -13.54 -9.04
C ASN A 271 -7.32 -13.50 -9.08
N LYS A 272 -7.91 -13.63 -7.89
CA LYS A 272 -9.35 -13.57 -7.66
C LYS A 272 -9.70 -12.30 -6.91
N ILE A 273 -10.44 -11.40 -7.54
CA ILE A 273 -10.86 -10.10 -7.00
C ILE A 273 -12.39 -10.10 -6.92
N THR A 274 -12.92 -10.49 -5.77
CA THR A 274 -14.37 -10.74 -5.60
C THR A 274 -14.99 -10.03 -4.42
N GLU A 275 -16.24 -9.60 -4.59
CA GLU A 275 -17.08 -9.02 -3.53
C GLU A 275 -16.46 -7.81 -2.81
N ASN A 276 -15.49 -7.13 -3.44
CA ASN A 276 -14.87 -5.94 -2.87
C ASN A 276 -15.76 -4.71 -3.11
N LYS A 277 -15.63 -3.70 -2.24
CA LYS A 277 -16.46 -2.50 -2.27
C LYS A 277 -15.63 -1.23 -2.25
N ALA A 278 -15.99 -0.27 -3.10
CA ALA A 278 -15.51 1.12 -3.00
C ALA A 278 -16.70 2.05 -2.78
N SER A 279 -16.48 3.20 -2.13
CA SER A 279 -17.57 4.18 -1.93
C SER A 279 -17.72 5.17 -3.08
N ILE A 280 -16.64 5.42 -3.84
CA ILE A 280 -16.65 6.39 -4.95
C ILE A 280 -16.60 5.68 -6.30
N MET A 281 -15.51 4.98 -6.63
CA MET A 281 -15.32 4.31 -7.94
C MET A 281 -14.38 3.09 -7.82
N GLY A 282 -14.50 2.14 -8.76
CA GLY A 282 -13.61 0.99 -8.86
C GLY A 282 -13.82 -0.01 -7.73
N GLY A 283 -14.97 -0.69 -7.70
CA GLY A 283 -15.32 -1.62 -6.62
C GLY A 283 -14.30 -2.74 -6.43
N GLY A 284 -13.75 -3.28 -7.52
CA GLY A 284 -12.63 -4.23 -7.49
C GLY A 284 -11.29 -3.50 -7.58
N VAL A 285 -11.00 -2.97 -8.76
CA VAL A 285 -9.75 -2.27 -9.06
C VAL A 285 -9.98 -0.84 -9.55
N TYR A 286 -9.05 0.05 -9.25
CA TYR A 286 -9.11 1.44 -9.71
C TYR A 286 -7.72 1.95 -10.11
N THR A 287 -7.69 2.75 -11.18
CA THR A 287 -6.53 3.60 -11.51
C THR A 287 -7.01 4.97 -11.98
N PRO A 288 -6.42 6.09 -11.51
CA PRO A 288 -6.87 7.41 -11.88
C PRO A 288 -6.57 7.74 -13.35
N TYR A 289 -5.44 7.33 -13.92
CA TYR A 289 -5.05 7.75 -15.27
C TYR A 289 -4.17 6.72 -15.97
N SER A 290 -4.11 6.80 -17.30
CA SER A 290 -3.19 6.01 -18.13
C SER A 290 -3.22 4.52 -17.80
N VAL A 291 -4.38 3.89 -17.92
CA VAL A 291 -4.59 2.45 -17.59
C VAL A 291 -3.48 1.56 -18.17
N ASN A 292 -3.03 1.85 -19.39
CA ASN A 292 -1.97 1.10 -20.08
C ASN A 292 -0.57 1.21 -19.42
N LEU A 293 -0.42 2.07 -18.42
CA LEU A 293 0.80 2.30 -17.64
C LEU A 293 0.60 1.94 -16.16
N THR A 294 -0.53 2.33 -15.60
CA THR A 294 -0.80 2.26 -14.16
C THR A 294 -1.52 1.01 -13.72
N MET A 295 -1.88 0.11 -14.64
CA MET A 295 -2.54 -1.15 -14.33
C MET A 295 -1.91 -2.30 -15.12
N PHE A 296 -1.81 -3.46 -14.47
CA PHE A 296 -1.41 -4.69 -15.13
C PHE A 296 -2.56 -5.27 -15.97
N ASN A 297 -2.26 -6.28 -16.79
CA ASN A 297 -3.26 -6.90 -17.64
C ASN A 297 -4.31 -7.65 -16.80
N LEU A 298 -5.55 -7.15 -16.79
CA LEU A 298 -6.67 -7.75 -16.06
C LEU A 298 -7.35 -8.92 -16.78
N LYS A 299 -6.93 -9.28 -18.01
CA LYS A 299 -7.61 -10.33 -18.80
C LYS A 299 -7.46 -11.74 -18.21
N SER A 300 -6.39 -11.98 -17.47
CA SER A 300 -6.08 -13.26 -16.80
C SER A 300 -6.69 -13.37 -15.40
N GLU A 301 -7.47 -12.39 -14.97
CA GLU A 301 -7.91 -12.23 -13.59
C GLU A 301 -9.42 -12.47 -13.45
N GLU A 302 -9.84 -13.06 -12.34
CA GLU A 302 -11.27 -13.20 -12.01
C GLU A 302 -11.75 -11.95 -11.26
N LEU A 303 -12.44 -11.04 -11.96
CA LEU A 303 -13.10 -9.89 -11.34
C LEU A 303 -14.61 -10.14 -11.29
N LYS A 304 -15.17 -10.32 -10.10
CA LYS A 304 -16.59 -10.71 -9.95
C LYS A 304 -17.26 -10.05 -8.75
N ASP A 305 -18.52 -9.63 -8.93
CA ASP A 305 -19.40 -9.19 -7.84
C ASP A 305 -18.84 -8.03 -6.99
N ASN A 306 -17.91 -7.23 -7.53
CA ASN A 306 -17.41 -6.05 -6.83
C ASN A 306 -18.34 -4.85 -7.05
N THR A 307 -18.48 -3.99 -6.04
CA THR A 307 -19.48 -2.91 -6.08
C THR A 307 -18.92 -1.53 -5.74
N VAL A 308 -19.55 -0.53 -6.36
CA VAL A 308 -19.57 0.85 -5.86
C VAL A 308 -20.97 1.07 -5.32
N ASP A 309 -21.07 1.33 -4.02
CA ASP A 309 -22.34 1.23 -3.28
C ASP A 309 -23.04 -0.12 -3.51
N ASN A 310 -24.17 -0.10 -4.21
CA ASN A 310 -25.00 -1.27 -4.55
C ASN A 310 -24.92 -1.61 -6.04
N TYR A 311 -24.04 -0.94 -6.80
CA TYR A 311 -23.91 -1.15 -8.22
C TYR A 311 -22.67 -1.97 -8.55
N LEU A 312 -22.82 -2.96 -9.42
CA LEU A 312 -21.68 -3.70 -9.95
C LEU A 312 -20.69 -2.74 -10.63
N ASN A 313 -19.43 -2.81 -10.21
CA ASN A 313 -18.31 -2.06 -10.77
C ASN A 313 -17.01 -2.80 -10.44
N ASN A 314 -16.59 -3.68 -11.35
CA ASN A 314 -15.40 -4.50 -11.17
C ASN A 314 -14.10 -3.71 -11.33
N ARG A 315 -14.10 -2.74 -12.24
CA ARG A 315 -12.96 -1.86 -12.52
C ARG A 315 -13.48 -0.49 -12.94
N GLU A 316 -12.70 0.55 -12.67
CA GLU A 316 -13.00 1.91 -13.11
C GLU A 316 -11.72 2.74 -13.21
N SER A 317 -11.81 3.87 -13.90
CA SER A 317 -10.77 4.91 -13.89
C SER A 317 -11.37 6.31 -13.81
N TYR A 318 -10.56 7.37 -13.91
CA TYR A 318 -11.13 8.67 -14.21
C TYR A 318 -11.81 8.70 -15.59
N PRO A 319 -12.77 9.62 -15.77
CA PRO A 319 -13.21 10.00 -17.09
C PRO A 319 -12.03 10.51 -17.92
N ALA A 320 -11.91 9.99 -19.14
CA ALA A 320 -10.81 10.28 -20.05
C ALA A 320 -11.23 11.26 -21.16
N TYR A 321 -12.40 11.06 -21.76
CA TYR A 321 -12.88 11.91 -22.86
C TYR A 321 -14.40 11.89 -23.02
N ILE A 322 -14.92 12.91 -23.70
CA ILE A 322 -16.34 13.05 -24.03
C ILE A 322 -16.52 12.83 -25.53
N LYS A 323 -17.57 12.10 -25.92
CA LYS A 323 -17.95 11.88 -27.32
C LYS A 323 -19.34 12.44 -27.57
N LEU A 324 -19.47 13.23 -28.63
CA LEU A 324 -20.76 13.65 -29.16
C LEU A 324 -21.45 12.46 -29.84
N ASN A 325 -22.64 12.12 -29.36
CA ASN A 325 -23.51 11.07 -29.91
C ASN A 325 -24.51 11.70 -30.87
N ILE A 326 -24.05 12.04 -32.07
CA ILE A 326 -24.91 12.46 -33.16
C ILE A 326 -24.81 11.42 -34.27
N ASN A 327 -25.96 11.07 -34.86
CA ASN A 327 -25.97 10.32 -36.10
C ASN A 327 -25.57 11.27 -37.23
N THR A 328 -24.30 11.18 -37.64
CA THR A 328 -23.67 12.09 -38.62
C THR A 328 -24.12 11.86 -40.06
N ASP A 329 -24.90 10.80 -40.30
CA ASP A 329 -25.26 10.39 -41.66
C ASP A 329 -26.40 11.24 -42.26
N ASN A 330 -27.07 12.05 -41.43
CA ASN A 330 -28.16 12.91 -41.87
C ASN A 330 -27.80 14.38 -41.76
N LEU A 331 -28.03 15.12 -42.85
CA LEU A 331 -28.04 16.58 -42.86
C LEU A 331 -29.16 17.07 -41.92
N ILE A 332 -28.77 17.88 -40.93
CA ILE A 332 -29.73 18.47 -39.99
C ILE A 332 -29.85 19.96 -40.33
N THR A 333 -31.06 20.38 -40.67
CA THR A 333 -31.39 21.79 -40.82
C THR A 333 -31.79 22.35 -39.47
N VAL A 334 -31.10 23.40 -39.02
CA VAL A 334 -31.42 24.14 -37.79
C VAL A 334 -31.73 25.57 -38.21
N THR A 335 -32.90 26.10 -37.84
CA THR A 335 -33.20 27.51 -38.08
C THR A 335 -32.71 28.39 -36.94
N THR A 336 -32.43 29.66 -37.23
CA THR A 336 -31.93 30.61 -36.23
C THR A 336 -32.89 30.71 -35.04
N GLY A 337 -32.39 30.42 -33.84
CA GLY A 337 -33.18 30.42 -32.60
C GLY A 337 -33.76 29.06 -32.22
N GLU A 338 -33.65 28.04 -33.07
CA GLU A 338 -33.99 26.67 -32.69
C GLU A 338 -32.96 26.08 -31.71
N LEU A 339 -33.47 25.33 -30.74
CA LEU A 339 -32.64 24.53 -29.84
C LEU A 339 -32.20 23.27 -30.56
N PHE A 340 -30.89 23.08 -30.67
CA PHE A 340 -30.31 21.85 -31.20
C PHE A 340 -29.83 20.94 -30.05
N PRO A 341 -30.54 19.83 -29.74
CA PRO A 341 -30.16 18.97 -28.64
C PRO A 341 -28.89 18.19 -28.99
N MET A 342 -27.84 18.34 -28.17
CA MET A 342 -26.60 17.59 -28.29
C MET A 342 -26.49 16.59 -27.15
N ASN A 343 -26.34 15.31 -27.50
CA ASN A 343 -26.14 14.24 -26.53
C ASN A 343 -24.66 13.88 -26.46
N PHE A 344 -24.11 13.81 -25.25
CA PHE A 344 -22.72 13.45 -25.03
C PHE A 344 -22.63 12.20 -24.15
N SER A 345 -21.69 11.32 -24.48
CA SER A 345 -21.29 10.21 -23.63
C SER A 345 -19.90 10.47 -23.08
N LEU A 346 -19.73 10.17 -21.80
CA LEU A 346 -18.45 10.23 -21.12
C LEU A 346 -17.82 8.84 -21.13
N TYR A 347 -16.52 8.77 -21.39
CA TYR A 347 -15.76 7.52 -21.46
C TYR A 347 -14.60 7.58 -20.49
N ASN A 348 -14.26 6.45 -19.90
CA ASN A 348 -13.12 6.29 -19.00
C ASN A 348 -11.86 5.86 -19.80
N TYR A 349 -10.73 5.62 -19.11
CA TYR A 349 -9.48 5.16 -19.75
C TYR A 349 -9.50 3.68 -20.18
N TYR A 350 -10.60 2.95 -19.93
CA TYR A 350 -10.86 1.62 -20.49
C TYR A 350 -11.74 1.66 -21.75
N ASP A 351 -12.07 2.86 -22.24
CA ASP A 351 -13.07 3.07 -23.32
C ASP A 351 -14.48 2.57 -22.97
N ASP A 352 -14.76 2.36 -21.68
CA ASP A 352 -16.09 2.04 -21.18
C ASP A 352 -16.89 3.34 -20.94
N ILE A 353 -18.21 3.28 -21.08
CA ILE A 353 -19.09 4.41 -20.74
C ILE A 353 -18.99 4.67 -19.24
N PHE A 354 -18.58 5.88 -18.89
CA PHE A 354 -18.44 6.33 -17.52
C PHE A 354 -19.77 6.85 -16.97
N VAL A 355 -20.12 6.43 -15.76
CA VAL A 355 -21.30 6.90 -15.02
C VAL A 355 -20.88 7.28 -13.62
N ASP A 356 -21.07 8.55 -13.25
CA ASP A 356 -20.81 9.04 -11.89
C ASP A 356 -21.92 8.60 -10.91
N LYS A 357 -21.87 7.34 -10.51
CA LYS A 357 -22.87 6.73 -9.61
C LYS A 357 -22.87 7.36 -8.22
N SER A 358 -21.70 7.79 -7.74
CA SER A 358 -21.51 8.39 -6.41
C SER A 358 -21.75 9.90 -6.38
N LYS A 359 -21.95 10.54 -7.54
CA LYS A 359 -22.06 12.00 -7.69
C LYS A 359 -20.83 12.72 -7.15
N TYR A 360 -19.66 12.14 -7.42
CA TYR A 360 -18.38 12.66 -6.98
C TYR A 360 -18.02 13.97 -7.67
N TYR A 361 -18.33 14.11 -8.96
CA TYR A 361 -17.98 15.30 -9.73
C TYR A 361 -19.02 16.39 -9.55
N SER A 362 -18.59 17.52 -9.00
CA SER A 362 -19.42 18.70 -8.79
C SER A 362 -19.61 19.54 -10.05
N MET A 363 -18.67 19.44 -11.01
CA MET A 363 -18.73 20.20 -12.27
C MET A 363 -18.09 19.45 -13.44
N ILE A 364 -18.79 19.47 -14.59
CA ILE A 364 -18.26 19.05 -15.88
C ILE A 364 -18.32 20.26 -16.82
N LEU A 365 -17.16 20.70 -17.31
CA LEU A 365 -17.08 21.75 -18.31
C LEU A 365 -16.95 21.11 -19.69
N LEU A 366 -17.82 21.52 -20.62
CA LEU A 366 -17.80 21.07 -22.00
C LEU A 366 -17.59 22.28 -22.92
N LYS A 367 -16.58 22.22 -23.78
CA LYS A 367 -16.35 23.21 -24.83
C LYS A 367 -16.69 22.60 -26.19
N VAL A 368 -17.73 23.13 -26.83
CA VAL A 368 -18.17 22.78 -28.18
C VAL A 368 -17.95 23.98 -29.11
N VAL A 369 -17.42 23.75 -30.31
CA VAL A 369 -17.19 24.79 -31.32
C VAL A 369 -17.86 24.40 -32.63
N LEU A 370 -18.64 25.30 -33.21
CA LEU A 370 -19.12 25.17 -34.58
C LEU A 370 -18.12 25.83 -35.51
N VAL A 371 -17.63 25.08 -36.50
CA VAL A 371 -16.70 25.57 -37.52
C VAL A 371 -17.43 25.55 -38.86
N SER A 372 -17.60 26.72 -39.47
CA SER A 372 -18.21 26.85 -40.79
C SER A 372 -17.28 26.32 -41.88
N GLU A 373 -17.80 25.49 -42.77
CA GLU A 373 -17.19 25.12 -44.04
C GLU A 373 -18.05 25.74 -45.15
N GLU A 374 -17.46 26.64 -45.94
CA GLU A 374 -18.16 27.30 -47.04
C GLU A 374 -18.14 26.39 -48.28
N ASP A 375 -19.32 26.06 -48.81
CA ASP A 375 -19.51 25.58 -50.16
C ASP A 375 -20.37 26.60 -50.93
N VAL A 376 -20.21 26.66 -52.25
CA VAL A 376 -20.67 27.75 -53.14
C VAL A 376 -22.17 28.04 -53.04
N ASN A 377 -22.97 27.12 -52.50
CA ASN A 377 -24.43 27.25 -52.36
C ASN A 377 -24.98 26.97 -50.94
N HIS A 378 -24.16 26.54 -49.97
CA HIS A 378 -24.61 26.15 -48.64
C HIS A 378 -23.55 26.46 -47.56
N ILE A 379 -23.97 27.03 -46.43
CA ILE A 379 -23.13 27.10 -45.23
C ILE A 379 -23.24 25.75 -44.53
N PHE A 380 -22.21 24.92 -44.65
CA PHE A 380 -22.07 23.74 -43.80
C PHE A 380 -21.38 24.15 -42.51
N SER A 381 -21.74 23.53 -41.40
CA SER A 381 -21.03 23.72 -40.13
C SER A 381 -20.66 22.36 -39.56
N LYS A 382 -19.38 22.19 -39.26
CA LYS A 382 -18.84 21.02 -38.59
C LYS A 382 -18.76 21.30 -37.10
N VAL A 383 -19.37 20.44 -36.29
CA VAL A 383 -19.18 20.47 -34.83
C VAL A 383 -17.79 19.91 -34.52
N ASN A 384 -16.91 20.75 -33.99
CA ASN A 384 -15.55 20.42 -33.58
C ASN A 384 -15.34 20.73 -32.09
N GLY A 385 -14.39 20.04 -31.47
CA GLY A 385 -14.04 20.24 -30.06
C GLY A 385 -14.97 19.47 -29.12
N ASN A 386 -14.48 18.34 -28.64
CA ASN A 386 -15.09 17.58 -27.54
C ASN A 386 -14.10 17.56 -26.37
N VAL A 387 -13.63 18.74 -25.95
CA VAL A 387 -12.72 18.86 -24.80
C VAL A 387 -13.57 19.03 -23.55
N GLY A 388 -13.48 18.04 -22.66
CA GLY A 388 -14.10 18.06 -21.33
C GLY A 388 -13.06 18.28 -20.25
N SER A 389 -13.41 19.02 -19.19
CA SER A 389 -12.65 19.03 -17.94
C SER A 389 -13.57 18.70 -16.77
N PHE A 390 -13.06 17.94 -15.81
CA PHE A 390 -13.79 17.43 -14.65
C PHE A 390 -13.14 17.99 -13.39
N ASN A 391 -13.95 18.59 -12.52
CA ASN A 391 -13.51 19.04 -11.21
C ASN A 391 -14.31 18.29 -10.14
N ASP A 392 -13.60 17.81 -9.13
CA ASP A 392 -14.12 17.17 -7.93
C ASP A 392 -14.49 18.17 -6.84
#